data_AF-A0A060YJ66-F1
#
_entry.id   AF-A0A060YJ66-F1
#
_cell.length_a   1.000
_cell.length_b   1.000
_cell.length_c   1.000
_cell.angle_alpha   90.00
_cell.angle_beta   90.00
_cell.angle_gamma   90.00
#
_symmetry.space_group_name_H-M   'P 1'
#
loop_
_entity.id
_entity.type
_entity.pdbx_description
1 polymer ?
#
loop_
_entity_poly.entity_id
_entity_poly.type
_entity_poly.pdbx_seq_one_letter_code
_entity_poly.pdbx_strand_id
1 'polypeptide(L)'
;MKHVEERFGEDANKEVLLMCIGVTSGVGRLIFGQVADYVHGVNKVYLQVSSFMVIGVMSMMIPLCHVFGGLIAVCLLMGLFDGCFICIMAPIAFELVGSQNVSQAIGFLLGMMSVPMTVGPPIAGFLRDRLGSYDVAFYLAGIPPIVGGAVLCLIPWVEARRIRREQEAATDGTQEQMLKYKRDSGGQGDALAAKTADPNSVI
;
A
#
# COMPACT_ATOMS: atom_id res chain seq x y z
N MET A 1 22.05 5.97 17.21
CA MET A 1 22.63 6.28 18.54
C MET A 1 23.60 7.44 18.45
N LYS A 2 24.72 7.31 17.73
CA LYS A 2 25.71 8.40 17.59
C LYS A 2 25.15 9.71 17.02
N HIS A 3 24.20 9.64 16.07
CA HIS A 3 23.52 10.84 15.56
C HIS A 3 22.76 11.65 16.62
N VAL A 4 22.16 10.99 17.60
CA VAL A 4 21.35 11.67 18.64
C VAL A 4 22.27 12.34 19.65
N GLU A 5 23.37 11.68 20.01
CA GLU A 5 24.43 12.24 20.87
C GLU A 5 25.08 13.47 20.24
N GLU A 6 25.39 13.41 18.93
CA GLU A 6 25.98 14.52 18.18
C GLU A 6 25.06 15.75 18.09
N ARG A 7 23.73 15.56 18.10
CA ARG A 7 22.76 16.63 17.82
C ARG A 7 22.01 17.15 19.06
N PHE A 8 21.84 16.33 20.09
CA PHE A 8 21.08 16.67 21.30
C PHE A 8 21.90 16.56 22.61
N GLY A 9 23.17 16.15 22.54
CA GLY A 9 24.04 15.98 23.70
C GLY A 9 23.96 14.58 24.33
N GLU A 10 24.95 14.22 25.15
CA GLU A 10 25.04 12.91 25.84
C GLU A 10 23.87 12.64 26.80
N ASP A 11 23.15 13.68 27.25
CA ASP A 11 21.99 13.57 28.15
C ASP A 11 20.71 13.07 27.45
N ALA A 12 20.71 12.99 26.12
CA ALA A 12 19.56 12.52 25.35
C ALA A 12 19.43 10.99 25.45
N ASN A 13 18.35 10.53 26.08
CA ASN A 13 18.03 9.11 26.23
C ASN A 13 17.70 8.43 24.89
N LYS A 14 18.72 8.07 24.13
CA LYS A 14 18.64 7.35 22.84
C LYS A 14 17.88 6.02 22.93
N GLU A 15 17.86 5.42 24.11
CA GLU A 15 17.13 4.19 24.41
C GLU A 15 15.62 4.38 24.34
N VAL A 16 15.13 5.55 24.75
CA VAL A 16 13.69 5.89 24.69
C VAL A 16 13.20 5.88 23.24
N LEU A 17 14.02 6.34 22.28
CA LEU A 17 13.66 6.29 20.86
C LEU A 17 13.48 4.85 20.37
N LEU A 18 14.38 3.94 20.75
CA LEU A 18 14.26 2.52 20.42
C LEU A 18 13.06 1.87 21.08
N MET A 19 12.80 2.18 22.35
CA MET A 19 11.60 1.71 23.05
C MET A 19 10.32 2.23 22.38
N CYS A 20 10.27 3.50 22.01
CA CYS A 20 9.15 4.10 21.31
C CYS A 20 8.88 3.38 19.99
N ILE A 21 9.91 3.12 19.17
CA ILE A 21 9.78 2.39 17.90
C ILE A 21 9.28 0.96 18.17
N GLY A 22 9.86 0.26 19.15
CA GLY A 22 9.50 -1.12 19.47
C GLY A 22 8.06 -1.27 19.97
N VAL A 23 7.66 -0.43 20.93
CA VAL A 23 6.29 -0.43 21.49
C VAL A 23 5.27 -0.06 20.42
N THR A 24 5.52 1.00 19.65
CA THR A 24 4.57 1.42 18.59
C THR A 24 4.52 0.45 17.43
N SER A 25 5.62 -0.23 17.07
CA SER A 25 5.60 -1.32 16.09
C SER A 25 4.75 -2.49 16.61
N GLY A 26 4.88 -2.85 17.89
CA GLY A 26 3.99 -3.83 18.53
C GLY A 26 2.51 -3.42 18.47
N VAL A 27 2.20 -2.19 18.85
CA VAL A 27 0.82 -1.64 18.79
C VAL A 27 0.31 -1.60 17.35
N GLY A 28 1.14 -1.18 16.40
CA GLY A 28 0.82 -1.16 14.98
C GLY A 28 0.46 -2.55 14.47
N ARG A 29 1.23 -3.58 14.87
CA ARG A 29 0.92 -4.97 14.51
C ARG A 29 -0.43 -5.44 15.06
N LEU A 30 -0.79 -5.04 16.28
CA LEU A 30 -2.08 -5.39 16.87
C LEU A 30 -3.24 -4.69 16.14
N ILE A 31 -3.14 -3.39 15.92
CA ILE A 31 -4.19 -2.59 15.27
C ILE A 31 -4.34 -3.00 13.80
N PHE A 32 -3.24 -2.94 13.05
CA PHE A 32 -3.26 -3.21 11.61
C PHE A 32 -3.36 -4.69 11.28
N GLY A 33 -2.96 -5.59 12.19
CA GLY A 33 -3.24 -7.02 12.07
C GLY A 33 -4.74 -7.29 12.07
N GLN A 34 -5.49 -6.71 13.02
CA GLN A 34 -6.95 -6.81 13.02
C GLN A 34 -7.57 -6.17 11.77
N VAL A 35 -7.10 -4.98 11.37
CA VAL A 35 -7.58 -4.32 10.16
C VAL A 35 -7.31 -5.17 8.91
N ALA A 36 -6.16 -5.86 8.84
CA ALA A 36 -5.80 -6.73 7.71
C ALA A 36 -6.74 -7.95 7.57
N ASP A 37 -7.38 -8.39 8.66
CA ASP A 37 -8.38 -9.45 8.61
C ASP A 37 -9.73 -8.97 8.05
N TYR A 38 -10.10 -7.69 8.27
CA TYR A 38 -11.34 -7.11 7.73
C TYR A 38 -11.20 -6.58 6.31
N VAL A 39 -10.01 -6.09 5.95
CA VAL A 39 -9.74 -5.45 4.68
C VAL A 39 -9.32 -6.50 3.64
N HIS A 40 -10.12 -6.69 2.58
CA HIS A 40 -9.84 -7.69 1.54
C HIS A 40 -9.36 -7.05 0.23
N GLY A 41 -8.43 -7.73 -0.47
CA GLY A 41 -7.97 -7.36 -1.82
C GLY A 41 -7.14 -6.08 -1.89
N VAL A 42 -7.41 -5.24 -2.90
CA VAL A 42 -6.61 -4.05 -3.26
C VAL A 42 -6.37 -3.06 -2.11
N ASN A 43 -7.25 -3.04 -1.11
CA ASN A 43 -7.15 -2.18 0.06
C ASN A 43 -5.95 -2.54 0.97
N LYS A 44 -5.53 -3.82 1.01
CA LYS A 44 -4.30 -4.22 1.73
C LYS A 44 -3.07 -3.60 1.08
N VAL A 45 -3.04 -3.57 -0.25
CA VAL A 45 -1.95 -2.96 -1.02
C VAL A 45 -1.90 -1.45 -0.80
N TYR A 46 -3.06 -0.76 -0.73
CA TYR A 46 -3.09 0.66 -0.38
C TYR A 46 -2.55 0.94 1.02
N LEU A 47 -2.87 0.11 2.02
CA LEU A 47 -2.28 0.23 3.35
C LEU A 47 -0.75 0.08 3.28
N GLN A 48 -0.26 -0.94 2.57
CA GLN A 48 1.17 -1.17 2.37
C GLN A 48 1.88 0.03 1.72
N VAL A 49 1.29 0.58 0.65
CA VAL A 49 1.80 1.78 -0.04
C VAL A 49 1.84 2.98 0.90
N SER A 50 0.77 3.19 1.68
CA SER A 50 0.70 4.29 2.64
C SER A 50 1.80 4.17 3.71
N SER A 51 2.04 2.97 4.23
CA SER A 51 3.11 2.71 5.20
C SER A 51 4.49 3.01 4.61
N PHE A 52 4.77 2.56 3.39
CA PHE A 52 6.04 2.86 2.72
C PHE A 52 6.27 4.35 2.49
N MET A 53 5.23 5.08 2.08
CA MET A 53 5.31 6.54 1.91
C MET A 53 5.56 7.24 3.23
N VAL A 54 4.82 6.88 4.28
CA VAL A 54 5.01 7.49 5.60
C VAL A 54 6.39 7.17 6.16
N ILE A 55 6.85 5.93 6.12
CA ILE A 55 8.19 5.53 6.59
C ILE A 55 9.28 6.31 5.83
N GLY A 56 9.15 6.43 4.51
CA GLY A 56 10.09 7.17 3.67
C GLY A 56 10.15 8.65 4.01
N VAL A 57 8.99 9.31 4.10
CA VAL A 57 8.90 10.74 4.46
C VAL A 57 9.40 10.99 5.89
N MET A 58 8.99 10.15 6.84
CA MET A 58 9.43 10.26 8.24
C MET A 58 10.95 10.08 8.35
N SER A 59 11.55 9.15 7.59
CA SER A 59 13.00 8.95 7.56
C SER A 59 13.75 10.18 7.08
N MET A 60 13.22 10.88 6.07
CA MET A 60 13.79 12.15 5.59
C MET A 60 13.54 13.32 6.56
N MET A 61 12.52 13.23 7.41
CA MET A 61 12.19 14.26 8.40
C MET A 61 13.05 14.17 9.67
N ILE A 62 13.65 13.00 9.97
CA ILE A 62 14.59 12.80 11.08
C ILE A 62 15.70 13.88 11.14
N PRO A 63 16.48 14.14 10.07
CA PRO A 63 17.53 15.16 10.11
C PRO A 63 17.00 16.60 10.25
N LEU A 64 15.73 16.86 9.94
CA LEU A 64 15.11 18.18 10.12
C LEU A 64 14.65 18.43 11.57
N CYS A 65 14.56 17.40 12.40
CA CYS A 65 14.16 17.54 13.79
C CYS A 65 15.28 18.19 14.61
N HIS A 66 15.06 19.43 15.04
CA HIS A 66 15.94 20.15 15.97
C HIS A 66 15.49 20.06 17.44
N VAL A 67 14.35 19.41 17.70
CA VAL A 67 13.78 19.22 19.05
C VAL A 67 13.60 17.73 19.35
N PHE A 68 14.00 17.29 20.56
CA PHE A 68 13.96 15.88 20.95
C PHE A 68 12.53 15.32 20.95
N GLY A 69 11.55 16.11 21.39
CA GLY A 69 10.13 15.73 21.32
C GLY A 69 9.62 15.51 19.89
N GLY A 70 10.12 16.29 18.92
CA GLY A 70 9.80 16.09 17.50
C GLY A 70 10.38 14.78 16.97
N LEU A 71 11.61 14.45 17.36
CA LEU A 71 12.24 13.18 17.01
C LEU A 71 11.48 11.98 17.59
N ILE A 72 11.00 12.07 18.84
CA ILE A 72 10.13 11.05 19.44
C ILE A 72 8.86 10.87 18.62
N ALA A 73 8.17 11.96 18.25
CA ALA A 73 6.95 11.89 17.46
C ALA A 73 7.18 11.20 16.11
N VAL A 74 8.29 11.50 15.44
CA VAL A 74 8.70 10.84 14.19
C VAL A 74 8.96 9.35 14.43
N CYS A 75 9.67 8.98 15.48
CA CYS A 75 9.95 7.59 15.83
C CYS A 75 8.68 6.80 16.17
N LEU A 76 7.71 7.40 16.87
CA LEU A 76 6.43 6.77 17.18
C LEU A 76 5.62 6.47 15.92
N LEU A 77 5.54 7.44 15.00
CA LEU A 77 4.85 7.26 13.72
C LEU A 77 5.58 6.22 12.87
N MET A 78 6.90 6.32 12.76
CA MET A 78 7.71 5.38 11.99
C MET A 78 7.54 3.95 12.51
N GLY A 79 7.57 3.73 13.83
CA GLY A 79 7.33 2.43 14.44
C GLY A 79 5.92 1.90 14.19
N LEU A 80 4.89 2.75 14.31
CA LEU A 80 3.51 2.37 14.04
C LEU A 80 3.31 1.85 12.61
N PHE A 81 3.84 2.58 11.61
CA PHE A 81 3.72 2.20 10.19
C PHE A 81 4.66 1.07 9.80
N ASP A 82 5.81 0.93 10.46
CA ASP A 82 6.67 -0.26 10.34
C ASP A 82 5.93 -1.52 10.80
N GLY A 83 5.21 -1.44 11.92
CA GLY A 83 4.36 -2.53 12.41
C GLY A 83 3.27 -2.92 11.39
N CYS A 84 2.63 -1.92 10.77
CA CYS A 84 1.66 -2.12 9.69
C CYS A 84 2.30 -2.85 8.49
N PHE A 85 3.45 -2.38 8.02
CA PHE A 85 4.20 -2.97 6.91
C PHE A 85 4.50 -4.45 7.14
N ILE A 86 5.04 -4.80 8.31
CA ILE A 86 5.39 -6.18 8.65
C ILE A 86 4.15 -7.07 8.73
N CYS A 87 3.05 -6.58 9.32
CA CYS A 87 1.81 -7.35 9.44
C CYS A 87 1.15 -7.64 8.09
N ILE A 88 1.20 -6.70 7.16
CA ILE A 88 0.51 -6.80 5.86
C ILE A 88 1.35 -7.55 4.82
N MET A 89 2.67 -7.59 5.00
CA MET A 89 3.58 -8.32 4.11
C MET A 89 3.18 -9.79 3.91
N ALA A 90 2.84 -10.52 4.98
CA ALA A 90 2.48 -11.93 4.89
C ALA A 90 1.12 -12.18 4.20
N PRO A 91 0.03 -11.46 4.53
CA PRO A 91 -1.23 -11.50 3.78
C PRO A 91 -1.07 -11.18 2.30
N ILE A 92 -0.28 -10.16 1.93
CA ILE A 92 -0.02 -9.83 0.52
C ILE A 92 0.73 -10.98 -0.16
N ALA A 93 1.76 -11.54 0.47
CA ALA A 93 2.46 -12.69 -0.08
C ALA A 93 1.53 -13.88 -0.30
N PHE A 94 0.64 -14.16 0.65
CA PHE A 94 -0.38 -15.21 0.54
C PHE A 94 -1.32 -14.99 -0.64
N GLU A 95 -1.82 -13.77 -0.84
CA GLU A 95 -2.69 -13.42 -1.97
C GLU A 95 -1.98 -13.53 -3.32
N LEU A 96 -0.67 -13.26 -3.37
CA LEU A 96 0.11 -13.28 -4.62
C LEU A 96 0.53 -14.69 -5.06
N VAL A 97 0.96 -15.56 -4.14
CA VAL A 97 1.51 -16.89 -4.49
C VAL A 97 0.59 -18.05 -4.13
N GLY A 98 -0.49 -17.79 -3.40
CA GLY A 98 -1.41 -18.79 -2.88
C GLY A 98 -0.85 -19.58 -1.69
N SER A 99 -1.72 -20.40 -1.09
CA SER A 99 -1.41 -21.12 0.15
C SER A 99 -0.28 -22.15 0.04
N GLN A 100 -0.02 -22.70 -1.16
CA GLN A 100 0.96 -23.76 -1.35
C GLN A 100 2.41 -23.27 -1.22
N ASN A 101 2.69 -22.02 -1.64
CA ASN A 101 4.07 -21.51 -1.75
C ASN A 101 4.33 -20.29 -0.85
N VAL A 102 3.38 -19.88 -0.01
CA VAL A 102 3.47 -18.67 0.83
C VAL A 102 4.70 -18.66 1.75
N SER A 103 4.98 -19.78 2.41
CA SER A 103 6.11 -19.87 3.35
C SER A 103 7.45 -19.71 2.63
N GLN A 104 7.58 -20.27 1.43
CA GLN A 104 8.78 -20.16 0.61
C GLN A 104 8.95 -18.72 0.08
N ALA A 105 7.86 -18.10 -0.38
CA ALA A 105 7.86 -16.71 -0.82
C ALA A 105 8.25 -15.74 0.30
N ILE A 106 7.67 -15.88 1.50
CA ILE A 106 8.04 -15.08 2.68
C ILE A 106 9.50 -15.30 3.04
N GLY A 107 9.99 -16.55 2.99
CA GLY A 107 11.40 -16.86 3.22
C GLY A 107 12.33 -16.13 2.24
N PHE A 108 12.00 -16.13 0.94
CA PHE A 108 12.76 -15.37 -0.06
C PHE A 108 12.67 -13.86 0.16
N LEU A 109 11.50 -13.32 0.50
CA LEU A 109 11.32 -11.90 0.80
C LEU A 109 12.20 -11.47 1.99
N LEU A 110 12.15 -12.20 3.10
CA LEU A 110 13.00 -11.94 4.27
C LEU A 110 14.49 -12.12 3.96
N GLY A 111 14.84 -13.11 3.15
CA GLY A 111 16.19 -13.31 2.64
C GLY A 111 16.70 -12.09 1.88
N MET A 112 15.92 -11.55 0.94
CA MET A 112 16.27 -10.33 0.20
C MET A 112 16.31 -9.09 1.09
N MET A 113 15.44 -8.98 2.10
CA MET A 113 15.43 -7.87 3.07
C MET A 113 16.66 -7.88 3.99
N SER A 114 17.23 -9.05 4.28
CA SER A 114 18.41 -9.14 5.16
C SER A 114 19.63 -8.38 4.62
N VAL A 115 19.78 -8.29 3.30
CA VAL A 115 20.91 -7.60 2.63
C VAL A 115 20.92 -6.11 2.95
N PRO A 116 19.88 -5.31 2.64
CA PRO A 116 19.85 -3.89 2.99
C PRO A 116 19.86 -3.66 4.50
N MET A 117 19.29 -4.55 5.32
CA MET A 117 19.37 -4.40 6.78
C MET A 117 20.80 -4.59 7.31
N THR A 118 21.59 -5.47 6.69
CA THR A 118 22.99 -5.70 7.10
C THR A 118 23.94 -4.65 6.53
N VAL A 119 23.73 -4.25 5.28
CA VAL A 119 24.60 -3.31 4.55
C VAL A 119 24.29 -1.85 4.91
N GLY A 120 23.05 -1.56 5.34
CA GLY A 120 22.61 -0.21 5.72
C GLY A 120 23.47 0.44 6.81
N PRO A 121 23.69 -0.19 7.98
CA PRO A 121 24.49 0.42 9.05
C PRO A 121 25.96 0.70 8.66
N PRO A 122 26.70 -0.22 7.99
CA PRO A 122 28.03 0.08 7.45
C PRO A 122 28.05 1.23 6.45
N ILE A 123 27.10 1.29 5.51
CA ILE A 123 26.99 2.41 4.56
C ILE A 123 26.72 3.72 5.30
N ALA A 124 25.81 3.74 6.26
CA ALA A 124 25.50 4.92 7.06
C ALA A 124 26.71 5.39 7.88
N GLY A 125 27.49 4.46 8.43
CA GLY A 125 28.76 4.75 9.11
C GLY A 125 29.79 5.36 8.16
N PHE A 126 29.99 4.75 6.99
CA PHE A 126 30.91 5.26 5.96
C PHE A 126 30.52 6.65 5.46
N LEU A 127 29.23 6.91 5.24
CA LEU A 127 28.73 8.22 4.84
C LEU A 127 29.00 9.27 5.93
N ARG A 128 28.77 8.93 7.20
CA ARG A 128 29.14 9.83 8.30
C ARG A 128 30.64 10.12 8.30
N ASP A 129 31.48 9.09 8.17
CA ASP A 129 32.93 9.27 8.26
C ASP A 129 33.48 10.14 7.11
N ARG A 130 32.78 10.19 5.96
CA ARG A 130 33.13 11.03 4.80
C ARG A 130 32.55 12.44 4.86
N LEU A 131 31.29 12.59 5.28
CA LEU A 131 30.54 13.86 5.23
C LEU A 131 30.49 14.59 6.58
N GLY A 132 30.92 13.94 7.66
CA GLY A 132 30.88 14.48 9.02
C GLY A 132 29.47 14.54 9.65
N SER A 133 28.42 14.08 8.96
CA SER A 133 27.05 14.06 9.46
C SER A 133 26.26 12.85 8.95
N TYR A 134 25.20 12.48 9.67
CA TYR A 134 24.27 11.40 9.26
C TYR A 134 23.13 11.88 8.36
N ASP A 135 22.99 13.18 8.11
CA ASP A 135 21.82 13.75 7.44
C ASP A 135 21.63 13.12 6.05
N VAL A 136 22.71 12.98 5.28
CA VAL A 136 22.71 12.31 3.97
C VAL A 136 22.35 10.82 4.07
N ALA A 137 22.78 10.13 5.13
CA ALA A 137 22.44 8.72 5.34
C ALA A 137 20.93 8.55 5.58
N PHE A 138 20.30 9.47 6.33
CA PHE A 138 18.85 9.45 6.54
C PHE A 138 18.06 9.81 5.27
N TYR A 139 18.52 10.78 4.49
CA TYR A 139 17.89 11.06 3.19
C TYR A 139 17.97 9.86 2.25
N LEU A 140 19.14 9.23 2.14
CA LEU A 140 19.32 8.03 1.32
C LEU A 140 18.50 6.84 1.84
N ALA A 141 18.32 6.71 3.15
CA ALA A 141 17.48 5.67 3.75
C ALA A 141 15.98 5.84 3.42
N GLY A 142 15.51 7.07 3.22
CA GLY A 142 14.11 7.36 2.87
C GLY A 142 13.75 7.09 1.41
N ILE A 143 14.72 7.10 0.48
CA ILE A 143 14.46 6.95 -0.96
C ILE A 143 13.89 5.56 -1.30
N PRO A 144 14.48 4.41 -0.87
CA PRO A 144 13.98 3.10 -1.24
C PRO A 144 12.53 2.83 -0.81
N PRO A 145 12.09 3.19 0.42
CA PRO A 145 10.68 3.11 0.79
C PRO A 145 9.75 3.92 -0.13
N ILE A 146 10.12 5.15 -0.50
CA ILE A 146 9.31 5.99 -1.39
C ILE A 146 9.21 5.37 -2.78
N VAL A 147 10.35 4.94 -3.34
CA VAL A 147 10.39 4.29 -4.66
C VAL A 147 9.60 2.98 -4.63
N GLY A 148 9.79 2.15 -3.61
CA GLY A 148 9.05 0.92 -3.41
C GLY A 148 7.54 1.15 -3.27
N GLY A 149 7.13 2.16 -2.50
CA GLY A 149 5.75 2.59 -2.39
C GLY A 149 5.17 3.09 -3.72
N ALA A 150 5.95 3.85 -4.50
CA ALA A 150 5.52 4.34 -5.82
C ALA A 150 5.33 3.19 -6.82
N VAL A 151 6.24 2.20 -6.82
CA VAL A 151 6.12 0.99 -7.63
C VAL A 151 4.91 0.16 -7.19
N LEU A 152 4.73 -0.04 -5.89
CA LEU A 152 3.56 -0.75 -5.34
C LEU A 152 2.25 -0.03 -5.62
N CYS A 153 2.25 1.30 -5.73
CA CYS A 153 1.08 2.10 -6.10
C CYS A 153 0.59 1.81 -7.54
N LEU A 154 1.47 1.33 -8.42
CA LEU A 154 1.07 0.94 -9.79
C LEU A 154 0.17 -0.29 -9.79
N ILE A 155 0.34 -1.23 -8.85
CA ILE A 155 -0.43 -2.48 -8.77
C ILE A 155 -1.93 -2.22 -8.55
N PRO A 156 -2.37 -1.52 -7.48
CA PRO A 156 -3.78 -1.25 -7.27
C PRO A 156 -4.32 -0.25 -8.29
N TRP A 157 -3.48 0.61 -8.88
CA TRP A 157 -3.90 1.51 -9.95
C TRP A 157 -4.20 0.79 -11.27
N VAL A 158 -3.44 -0.25 -11.61
CA VAL A 158 -3.73 -1.12 -12.76
C VAL A 158 -4.99 -1.94 -12.50
N GLU A 159 -5.13 -2.52 -11.30
CA GLU A 159 -6.29 -3.33 -10.95
C GLU A 159 -7.58 -2.49 -10.88
N ALA A 160 -7.53 -1.30 -10.28
CA ALA A 160 -8.67 -0.39 -10.25
C ALA A 160 -9.10 0.06 -11.66
N ARG A 161 -8.16 0.22 -12.59
CA ARG A 161 -8.49 0.53 -13.99
C ARG A 161 -9.07 -0.67 -14.73
N ARG A 162 -8.66 -1.89 -14.40
CA ARG A 162 -9.23 -3.11 -14.97
C ARG A 162 -10.69 -3.29 -14.52
N ILE A 163 -10.95 -3.16 -13.22
CA ILE A 163 -12.31 -3.26 -12.65
C ILE A 163 -13.24 -2.18 -13.23
N ARG A 164 -12.77 -0.93 -13.35
CA ARG A 164 -13.56 0.15 -13.96
C ARG A 164 -13.95 -0.16 -15.41
N ARG A 165 -13.00 -0.68 -16.21
CA ARG A 165 -13.27 -1.08 -17.60
C ARG A 165 -14.27 -2.23 -17.69
N GLU A 166 -14.20 -3.19 -16.78
CA GLU A 166 -15.15 -4.32 -16.72
C GLU A 166 -16.57 -3.83 -16.32
N GLN A 167 -16.67 -2.88 -15.40
CA GLN A 167 -17.96 -2.26 -15.02
C GLN A 167 -18.55 -1.40 -16.15
N GLU A 168 -17.72 -0.62 -16.84
CA GLU A 168 -18.12 0.18 -18.01
C GLU A 168 -18.63 -0.75 -19.13
N ALA A 169 -17.91 -1.83 -19.44
CA ALA A 169 -18.33 -2.82 -20.45
C ALA A 169 -19.62 -3.58 -20.06
N ALA A 170 -19.80 -3.92 -18.79
CA ALA A 170 -21.03 -4.57 -18.31
C ALA A 170 -22.24 -3.63 -18.36
N THR A 171 -22.05 -2.35 -18.08
CA THR A 171 -23.12 -1.33 -18.13
C THR A 171 -23.55 -1.06 -19.56
N ASP A 172 -22.60 -0.96 -20.49
CA ASP A 172 -22.85 -0.74 -21.92
C ASP A 172 -23.58 -1.93 -22.56
N GLY A 173 -23.15 -3.16 -22.26
CA GLY A 173 -23.82 -4.39 -22.71
C GLY A 173 -25.25 -4.54 -22.17
N THR A 174 -25.51 -4.10 -20.93
CA THR A 174 -26.85 -4.10 -20.34
C THR A 174 -27.77 -3.06 -21.00
N GLN A 175 -27.24 -1.88 -21.33
CA GLN A 175 -27.99 -0.87 -22.09
C GLN A 175 -28.34 -1.35 -23.51
N GLU A 176 -27.39 -1.98 -24.22
CA GLU A 176 -27.65 -2.56 -25.55
C GLU A 176 -28.73 -3.65 -25.50
N GLN A 177 -28.70 -4.52 -24.47
CA GLN A 177 -29.71 -5.57 -24.30
C GLN A 177 -31.10 -4.99 -24.02
N MET A 178 -31.21 -3.96 -23.17
CA MET A 178 -32.49 -3.27 -22.92
C MET A 178 -33.02 -2.56 -24.18
N LEU A 179 -32.16 -1.94 -24.97
CA LEU A 179 -32.54 -1.31 -26.24
C LEU A 179 -33.04 -2.33 -27.26
N LYS A 180 -32.39 -3.50 -27.37
CA LYS A 180 -32.86 -4.61 -28.22
C LYS A 180 -34.22 -5.15 -27.78
N TYR A 181 -34.39 -5.40 -26.49
CA TYR A 181 -35.66 -5.90 -25.93
C TYR A 181 -36.83 -4.95 -26.19
N LYS A 182 -36.62 -3.64 -26.03
CA LYS A 182 -37.63 -2.61 -26.28
C LYS A 182 -38.00 -2.49 -27.76
N ARG A 183 -37.02 -2.67 -28.65
CA ARG A 183 -37.25 -2.69 -30.11
C ARG A 183 -38.03 -3.91 -30.56
N ASP A 184 -37.71 -5.10 -30.05
CA ASP A 184 -38.46 -6.33 -30.37
C ASP A 184 -39.88 -6.30 -29.78
N SER A 185 -40.03 -5.75 -28.58
CA SER A 185 -41.35 -5.61 -27.92
C SER A 185 -42.22 -4.53 -28.57
N GLY A 186 -41.62 -3.43 -29.03
CA GLY A 186 -42.31 -2.40 -29.84
C GLY A 186 -42.73 -2.92 -31.21
N GLY A 187 -41.84 -3.66 -31.90
CA GLY A 187 -42.15 -4.28 -33.18
C GLY A 187 -43.25 -5.35 -33.11
N GLN A 188 -43.40 -6.03 -31.98
CA GLN A 188 -44.44 -7.02 -31.76
C GLN A 188 -45.83 -6.37 -31.52
N GLY A 189 -45.88 -5.17 -30.95
CA GLY A 189 -47.11 -4.36 -30.83
C GLY A 189 -47.58 -3.80 -32.18
N ASP A 190 -46.65 -3.31 -33.01
CA ASP A 190 -46.97 -2.75 -34.33
C ASP A 190 -47.36 -3.86 -35.34
N ALA A 191 -46.74 -5.04 -35.26
CA ALA A 191 -47.10 -6.19 -36.10
C ALA A 191 -48.47 -6.79 -35.74
N LEU A 192 -48.89 -6.74 -34.48
CA LEU A 192 -50.21 -7.20 -34.04
C LEU A 192 -51.31 -6.21 -34.46
N ALA A 193 -51.02 -4.89 -34.43
CA ALA A 193 -51.92 -3.84 -34.92
C ALA A 193 -52.06 -3.85 -36.46
N ALA A 194 -50.99 -4.15 -37.19
CA ALA A 194 -51.04 -4.32 -38.65
C ALA A 194 -51.84 -5.56 -39.08
N LYS A 195 -51.86 -6.63 -38.27
CA LYS A 195 -52.64 -7.85 -38.53
C LYS A 195 -54.12 -7.74 -38.19
N THR A 196 -54.51 -6.86 -37.27
CA THR A 196 -55.91 -6.56 -36.95
C THR A 196 -56.52 -5.49 -37.86
N ALA A 197 -55.69 -4.76 -38.62
CA ALA A 197 -56.12 -3.74 -39.57
C ALA A 197 -56.33 -4.27 -41.00
N ASP A 198 -56.25 -5.59 -41.23
CA ASP A 198 -56.63 -6.21 -42.52
C ASP A 198 -58.07 -6.76 -42.44
N PRO A 199 -59.08 -6.00 -42.91
CA PRO A 199 -60.49 -6.42 -42.89
C PRO A 199 -60.85 -7.51 -43.92
N ASN A 200 -59.91 -8.27 -44.50
CA ASN A 200 -60.21 -9.18 -45.61
C ASN A 200 -59.75 -10.64 -45.48
N SER A 201 -59.46 -11.17 -44.27
CA SER A 201 -59.07 -12.59 -44.09
C SER A 201 -60.21 -13.53 -43.64
N VAL A 202 -61.48 -13.14 -43.77
CA VAL A 202 -62.62 -14.04 -43.56
C VAL A 202 -63.36 -14.20 -44.87
N ILE A 203 -62.84 -15.01 -45.78
CA ILE A 203 -63.59 -15.96 -46.62
C ILE A 203 -62.67 -17.16 -46.90
#